data_AF-A0A142CTH9-F1
#
_entry.id   AF-A0A142CTH9-F1
#
_cell.length_a   1.000
_cell.length_b   1.000
_cell.length_c   1.000
_cell.angle_alpha   90.00
_cell.angle_beta   90.00
_cell.angle_gamma   90.00
#
_symmetry.space_group_name_H-M   'P 1'
#
loop_
_entity.id
_entity.type
_entity.pdbx_description
1 polymer ?
#
loop_
_entity_poly.entity_id
_entity_poly.type
_entity_poly.pdbx_seq_one_letter_code
_entity_poly.pdbx_strand_id
1 'polypeptide(L)'
;MKSRFEVLLEDLGGRFTKDDIPKMRDAILALRQVMELPVSYLNPSSGYHPVVVFKKRFGRIVKEVPVSLLELKILNRYNMPGWRREVEFWLDNDIAVHESLLGVDAVLIGDPRTLNRIGDALRRIAQYMSVRPRKLVLFYNSVYLDYGGGRYILLTLRGNDIELRLIRMKLSEAASYLGKAVEYMDSAFGNKNIEFYKVLFTYATSTYSTFDWFFHKYLYPNLNPEQREFFEEMQDYRNFLRLLYSYVNRLNKDRLGDSVGIRVVRRGNPHRPLEIEITFTNRGIQVERYVRTAHISFMV
;
A
#
# COMPACT_ATOMS: atom_id res chain seq x y z
N MET A 1 22.44 36.28 9.54
CA MET A 1 22.76 35.60 8.26
C MET A 1 21.51 34.84 7.84
N LYS A 2 20.92 35.14 6.66
CA LYS A 2 19.65 34.50 6.24
C LYS A 2 19.86 33.02 5.97
N SER A 3 18.89 32.17 6.32
CA SER A 3 18.95 30.74 6.02
C SER A 3 18.83 30.49 4.51
N ARG A 4 19.40 29.39 3.99
CA ARG A 4 19.23 29.02 2.56
C ARG A 4 17.76 28.94 2.15
N PHE A 5 16.90 28.52 3.07
CA PHE A 5 15.46 28.44 2.86
C PHE A 5 14.81 29.82 2.73
N GLU A 6 15.20 30.79 3.57
CA GLU A 6 14.71 32.18 3.47
C GLU A 6 15.14 32.83 2.15
N VAL A 7 16.41 32.65 1.74
CA VAL A 7 16.92 33.16 0.47
C VAL A 7 16.13 32.58 -0.71
N LEU A 8 15.85 31.27 -0.70
CA LEU A 8 15.03 30.63 -1.71
C LEU A 8 13.62 31.24 -1.80
N LEU A 9 12.97 31.49 -0.67
CA LEU A 9 11.62 32.10 -0.65
C LEU A 9 11.65 33.54 -1.19
N GLU A 10 12.69 34.31 -0.88
CA GLU A 10 12.88 35.66 -1.44
C GLU A 10 13.07 35.62 -2.96
N ASP A 11 13.92 34.71 -3.45
CA ASP A 11 14.15 34.52 -4.89
C ASP A 11 12.86 34.09 -5.61
N LEU A 12 12.06 33.21 -4.99
CA LEU A 12 10.76 32.81 -5.52
C LEU A 12 9.76 33.98 -5.53
N GLY A 13 9.83 34.89 -4.56
CA GLY A 13 9.04 36.13 -4.52
C GLY A 13 9.35 37.09 -5.66
N GLY A 14 10.55 37.03 -6.23
CA GLY A 14 10.90 37.73 -7.48
C GLY A 14 10.37 37.04 -8.74
N ARG A 15 9.98 35.76 -8.66
CA ARG A 15 9.48 34.97 -9.80
C ARG A 15 7.96 34.82 -9.80
N PHE A 16 7.30 34.76 -8.65
CA PHE A 16 5.84 34.65 -8.56
C PHE A 16 5.25 35.83 -7.81
N THR A 17 3.93 35.83 -7.60
CA THR A 17 3.30 36.84 -6.75
C THR A 17 3.65 36.59 -5.29
N LYS A 18 3.79 37.66 -4.48
CA LYS A 18 4.12 37.52 -3.05
C LYS A 18 3.09 36.68 -2.28
N ASP A 19 1.84 36.67 -2.75
CA ASP A 19 0.75 35.88 -2.18
C ASP A 19 0.94 34.36 -2.36
N ASP A 20 1.76 33.93 -3.33
CA ASP A 20 2.06 32.51 -3.55
C ASP A 20 3.13 31.96 -2.58
N ILE A 21 3.87 32.84 -1.91
CA ILE A 21 5.04 32.47 -1.11
C ILE A 21 4.70 31.58 0.09
N PRO A 22 3.62 31.85 0.86
CA PRO A 22 3.20 30.93 1.92
C PRO A 22 2.93 29.52 1.38
N LYS A 23 2.24 29.42 0.23
CA LYS A 23 1.92 28.14 -0.40
C LYS A 23 3.16 27.39 -0.89
N MET A 24 4.12 28.10 -1.49
CA MET A 24 5.42 27.51 -1.88
C MET A 24 6.22 27.05 -0.67
N ARG A 25 6.22 27.81 0.42
CA ARG A 25 6.86 27.43 1.68
C ARG A 25 6.31 26.10 2.20
N ASP A 26 4.99 26.00 2.31
CA ASP A 26 4.33 24.79 2.81
C ASP A 26 4.60 23.59 1.90
N ALA A 27 4.55 23.79 0.58
CA ALA A 27 4.88 22.77 -0.41
C ALA A 27 6.33 22.26 -0.27
N ILE A 28 7.32 23.15 -0.15
CA ILE A 28 8.72 22.74 0.01
C ILE A 28 8.90 21.95 1.31
N LEU A 29 8.34 22.43 2.43
CA LEU A 29 8.43 21.74 3.71
C LEU A 29 7.81 20.35 3.65
N ALA A 30 6.61 20.22 3.09
CA ALA A 30 5.92 18.95 2.93
C ALA A 30 6.67 17.99 2.00
N LEU A 31 7.16 18.46 0.85
CA LEU A 31 7.92 17.65 -0.10
C LEU A 31 9.27 17.19 0.46
N ARG A 32 9.92 17.99 1.33
CA ARG A 32 11.11 17.54 2.05
C ARG A 32 10.80 16.41 3.03
N GLN A 33 9.65 16.43 3.69
CA GLN A 33 9.24 15.30 4.52
C GLN A 33 8.96 14.04 3.68
N VAL A 34 8.40 14.19 2.48
CA VAL A 34 8.26 13.09 1.51
C VAL A 34 9.62 12.57 1.06
N MET A 35 10.60 13.45 0.83
CA MET A 35 11.96 13.11 0.42
C MET A 35 12.70 12.27 1.48
N GLU A 36 12.44 12.49 2.76
CA GLU A 36 13.07 11.73 3.86
C GLU A 36 12.58 10.29 3.97
N LEU A 37 11.42 9.96 3.39
CA LEU A 37 10.89 8.59 3.39
C LEU A 37 11.76 7.70 2.49
N PRO A 38 12.36 6.59 2.98
CA PRO A 38 13.31 5.78 2.23
C PRO A 38 12.82 5.25 0.88
N VAL A 39 11.51 5.09 0.74
CA VAL A 39 10.86 4.50 -0.44
C VAL A 39 10.13 5.49 -1.31
N SER A 40 10.15 6.76 -0.92
CA SER A 40 9.52 7.80 -1.68
C SER A 40 10.19 7.96 -3.04
N TYR A 41 9.37 8.25 -4.04
CA TYR A 41 9.82 8.65 -5.38
C TYR A 41 10.83 9.81 -5.35
N LEU A 42 10.75 10.66 -4.32
CA LEU A 42 11.62 11.81 -4.11
C LEU A 42 12.86 11.49 -3.26
N ASN A 43 13.04 10.27 -2.75
CA ASN A 43 14.18 9.97 -1.89
C ASN A 43 15.50 10.00 -2.68
N PRO A 44 16.49 10.80 -2.25
CA PRO A 44 17.76 10.96 -2.97
C PRO A 44 18.64 9.71 -2.94
N SER A 45 18.44 8.80 -1.97
CA SER A 45 19.20 7.54 -1.87
C SER A 45 18.94 6.61 -3.05
N SER A 46 17.91 6.89 -3.86
CA SER A 46 17.64 6.21 -5.13
C SER A 46 18.59 6.61 -6.26
N GLY A 47 19.53 7.54 -6.01
CA GLY A 47 20.51 8.03 -6.99
C GLY A 47 20.02 9.20 -7.85
N TYR A 48 18.84 9.75 -7.56
CA TYR A 48 18.25 10.87 -8.30
C TYR A 48 18.16 12.12 -7.44
N HIS A 49 18.37 13.28 -8.07
CA HIS A 49 18.17 14.58 -7.43
C HIS A 49 16.68 14.97 -7.40
N PRO A 50 16.07 15.18 -6.23
CA PRO A 50 14.66 15.56 -6.14
C PRO A 50 14.47 17.06 -6.46
N VAL A 51 13.57 17.32 -7.39
CA VAL A 51 13.24 18.66 -7.89
C VAL A 51 11.73 18.87 -7.83
N VAL A 52 11.30 19.99 -7.26
CA VAL A 52 9.92 20.46 -7.43
C VAL A 52 9.88 21.52 -8.52
N VAL A 53 8.94 21.40 -9.45
CA VAL A 53 8.70 22.39 -10.50
C VAL A 53 7.42 23.14 -10.14
N PHE A 54 7.57 24.36 -9.64
CA PHE A 54 6.43 25.22 -9.37
C PHE A 54 5.85 25.74 -10.68
N LYS A 55 4.56 25.50 -10.90
CA LYS A 55 3.83 25.94 -12.09
C LYS A 55 2.69 26.87 -11.72
N LYS A 56 2.53 27.97 -12.46
CA LYS A 56 1.37 28.87 -12.34
C LYS A 56 0.95 29.41 -13.69
N ARG A 57 -0.36 29.50 -13.94
CA ARG A 57 -0.90 30.02 -15.20
C ARG A 57 -1.14 31.53 -15.09
N PHE A 58 -0.58 32.27 -16.04
CA PHE A 58 -0.79 33.71 -16.23
C PHE A 58 -1.46 33.93 -17.58
N GLY A 59 -2.80 33.89 -17.60
CA GLY A 59 -3.58 33.91 -18.83
C GLY A 59 -3.31 32.67 -19.70
N ARG A 60 -2.66 32.86 -20.86
CA ARG A 60 -2.27 31.77 -21.78
C ARG A 60 -0.86 31.22 -21.53
N ILE A 61 -0.06 31.87 -20.70
CA ILE A 61 1.33 31.51 -20.44
C ILE A 61 1.42 30.70 -19.15
N VAL A 62 2.16 29.59 -19.15
CA VAL A 62 2.51 28.85 -17.94
C VAL A 62 3.93 29.23 -17.54
N LYS A 63 4.09 29.73 -16.31
CA LYS A 63 5.39 30.00 -15.72
C LYS A 63 5.83 28.79 -14.92
N GLU A 64 7.05 28.33 -15.16
CA GLU A 64 7.63 27.18 -14.50
C GLU A 64 8.96 27.58 -13.83
N VAL A 65 9.13 27.20 -12.56
CA VAL A 65 10.36 27.45 -11.81
C VAL A 65 10.77 26.16 -11.09
N PRO A 66 11.83 25.47 -11.56
CA PRO A 66 12.35 24.29 -10.90
C PRO A 66 13.17 24.69 -9.66
N VAL A 67 13.02 23.94 -8.59
CA VAL A 67 13.68 24.15 -7.30
C VAL A 67 14.24 22.82 -6.81
N SER A 68 15.51 22.83 -6.40
CA SER A 68 16.12 21.67 -5.75
C SER A 68 15.61 21.53 -4.31
N LEU A 69 15.07 20.36 -3.96
CA LEU A 69 14.65 20.06 -2.59
C LEU A 69 15.83 19.72 -1.65
N LEU A 70 16.98 19.34 -2.21
CA LEU A 70 18.22 19.09 -1.47
C LEU A 70 19.00 20.37 -1.18
N GLU A 71 19.26 21.17 -2.22
CA GLU A 71 20.12 22.34 -2.12
C GLU A 71 19.37 23.60 -1.73
N LEU A 72 18.03 23.58 -1.81
CA LEU A 72 17.15 24.72 -1.56
C LEU A 72 17.53 25.93 -2.41
N LYS A 73 17.62 25.72 -3.72
CA LYS A 73 17.93 26.78 -4.70
C LYS A 73 17.08 26.62 -5.97
N ILE A 74 16.86 27.75 -6.65
CA ILE A 74 16.25 27.75 -7.99
C ILE A 74 17.23 27.15 -8.99
N LEU A 75 16.71 26.26 -9.84
CA LEU A 75 17.44 25.64 -10.93
C LEU A 75 17.16 26.37 -12.25
N ASN A 76 18.12 26.32 -13.15
CA ASN A 76 18.09 26.85 -14.51
C ASN A 76 18.77 25.85 -15.44
N ARG A 77 18.81 26.15 -16.75
CA ARG A 77 19.39 25.26 -17.76
C ARG A 77 20.85 24.86 -17.52
N TYR A 78 21.62 25.65 -16.76
CA TYR A 78 23.05 25.45 -16.55
C TYR A 78 23.38 24.67 -15.28
N ASN A 79 22.50 24.69 -14.28
CA ASN A 79 22.71 24.01 -13.00
C ASN A 79 21.69 22.88 -12.74
N MET A 80 20.90 22.52 -13.76
CA MET A 80 19.94 21.42 -13.69
C MET A 80 20.70 20.08 -13.58
N PRO A 81 20.42 19.24 -12.57
CA PRO A 81 21.04 17.92 -12.47
C PRO A 81 20.63 17.02 -13.64
N GLY A 82 21.58 16.23 -14.16
CA GLY A 82 21.32 15.28 -15.25
C GLY A 82 20.35 14.17 -14.83
N TRP A 83 20.58 13.57 -13.65
CA TRP A 83 19.73 12.53 -13.08
C TRP A 83 18.83 13.11 -12.00
N ARG A 84 17.57 13.37 -12.33
CA ARG A 84 16.62 14.03 -11.42
C ARG A 84 15.23 13.40 -11.45
N ARG A 85 14.50 13.60 -10.36
CA ARG A 85 13.10 13.23 -10.20
C ARG A 85 12.32 14.50 -10.00
N GLU A 86 11.58 14.88 -11.03
CA GLU A 86 10.73 16.08 -11.01
C GLU A 86 9.34 15.74 -10.49
N VAL A 87 8.80 16.64 -9.68
CA VAL A 87 7.41 16.67 -9.26
C VAL A 87 6.87 18.04 -9.62
N GLU A 88 5.79 18.07 -10.39
CA GLU A 88 5.09 19.32 -10.69
C GLU A 88 4.23 19.71 -9.49
N PHE A 89 4.29 20.98 -9.08
CA PHE A 89 3.39 21.53 -8.08
C PHE A 89 2.69 22.76 -8.66
N TRP A 90 1.41 22.62 -8.97
CA TRP A 90 0.61 23.68 -9.57
C TRP A 90 0.09 24.63 -8.50
N LEU A 91 0.60 25.85 -8.46
CA LEU A 91 0.22 26.88 -7.48
C LEU A 91 -1.27 27.26 -7.56
N ASP A 92 -1.91 27.05 -8.70
CA ASP A 92 -3.35 27.32 -8.86
C ASP A 92 -4.23 26.18 -8.31
N ASN A 93 -3.72 24.94 -8.27
CA ASN A 93 -4.54 23.74 -8.04
C ASN A 93 -4.10 22.93 -6.82
N ASP A 94 -2.82 22.61 -6.72
CA ASP A 94 -2.29 21.70 -5.70
C ASP A 94 -2.24 22.38 -4.34
N ILE A 95 -2.35 21.61 -3.27
CA ILE A 95 -2.18 22.07 -1.89
C ILE A 95 -1.19 21.16 -1.15
N ALA A 96 -0.56 21.71 -0.13
CA ALA A 96 0.26 20.97 0.82
C ALA A 96 -0.21 21.34 2.22
N VAL A 97 -0.76 20.39 2.97
CA VAL A 97 -1.40 20.64 4.27
C VAL A 97 -0.87 19.67 5.31
N HIS A 98 -0.62 20.19 6.50
CA HIS A 98 -0.37 19.41 7.70
C HIS A 98 -1.66 19.33 8.51
N GLU A 99 -2.14 18.12 8.78
CA GLU A 99 -3.35 17.89 9.58
C GLU A 99 -3.21 16.67 10.48
N SER A 100 -4.18 16.45 11.37
CA SER A 100 -4.28 15.23 12.16
C SER A 100 -5.43 14.37 11.68
N LEU A 101 -5.13 13.17 11.18
CA LEU A 101 -6.12 12.19 10.74
C LEU A 101 -6.31 11.15 11.84
N LEU A 102 -7.41 11.25 12.60
CA LEU A 102 -7.72 10.34 13.70
C LEU A 102 -6.57 10.22 14.73
N GLY A 103 -5.94 11.35 15.05
CA GLY A 103 -4.80 11.41 15.99
C GLY A 103 -3.44 11.05 15.39
N VAL A 104 -3.37 10.78 14.08
CA VAL A 104 -2.12 10.53 13.35
C VAL A 104 -1.66 11.82 12.65
N ASP A 105 -0.40 12.19 12.83
CA ASP A 105 0.21 13.30 12.09
C ASP A 105 0.23 12.99 10.60
N ALA A 106 -0.47 13.81 9.82
CA ALA A 106 -0.67 13.61 8.39
C ALA A 106 -0.12 14.78 7.57
N VAL A 107 0.56 14.45 6.48
CA VAL A 107 0.98 15.40 5.44
C VAL A 107 0.26 15.04 4.16
N LEU A 108 -0.55 15.96 3.63
CA LEU A 108 -1.32 15.75 2.41
C LEU A 108 -0.81 16.69 1.32
N ILE A 109 -0.42 16.13 0.17
CA ILE A 109 0.09 16.88 -0.98
C ILE A 109 -0.64 16.42 -2.25
N GLY A 110 -1.24 17.34 -2.99
CA GLY A 110 -1.89 17.05 -4.27
C GLY A 110 -3.09 17.97 -4.54
N ASP A 111 -3.90 17.63 -5.54
CA ASP A 111 -5.08 18.41 -5.86
C ASP A 111 -6.21 18.17 -4.83
N PRO A 112 -6.93 19.22 -4.39
CA PRO A 112 -7.96 19.11 -3.35
C PRO A 112 -9.06 18.09 -3.63
N ARG A 113 -9.42 17.87 -4.91
CA ARG A 113 -10.49 16.93 -5.28
C ARG A 113 -10.03 15.49 -5.05
N THR A 114 -8.83 15.15 -5.49
CA THR A 114 -8.20 13.85 -5.26
C THR A 114 -7.93 13.63 -3.78
N LEU A 115 -7.41 14.65 -3.07
CA LEU A 115 -7.16 14.56 -1.64
C LEU A 115 -8.45 14.30 -0.85
N ASN A 116 -9.57 14.93 -1.19
CA ASN A 116 -10.85 14.65 -0.55
C ASN A 116 -11.32 13.21 -0.81
N ARG A 117 -11.27 12.76 -2.08
CA ARG A 117 -11.69 11.40 -2.45
C ARG A 117 -10.84 10.32 -1.77
N ILE A 118 -9.52 10.50 -1.78
CA ILE A 118 -8.59 9.56 -1.16
C ILE A 118 -8.68 9.67 0.37
N GLY A 119 -8.87 10.87 0.90
CA GLY A 119 -9.02 11.15 2.32
C GLY A 119 -10.15 10.35 2.97
N ASP A 120 -11.31 10.24 2.33
CA ASP A 120 -12.42 9.43 2.84
C ASP A 120 -12.09 7.93 2.89
N ALA A 121 -11.42 7.42 1.85
CA ALA A 121 -10.96 6.03 1.83
C ALA A 121 -9.92 5.81 2.95
N LEU A 122 -8.97 6.71 3.11
CA LEU A 122 -7.94 6.63 4.15
C LEU A 122 -8.50 6.72 5.56
N ARG A 123 -9.49 7.59 5.80
CA ARG A 123 -10.17 7.66 7.10
C ARG A 123 -10.82 6.33 7.45
N ARG A 124 -11.50 5.69 6.49
CA ARG A 124 -12.10 4.36 6.69
C ARG A 124 -11.05 3.27 6.89
N ILE A 125 -9.99 3.22 6.08
CA ILE A 125 -8.89 2.26 6.27
C ILE A 125 -8.31 2.45 7.67
N ALA A 126 -7.93 3.68 8.03
CA ALA A 126 -7.34 4.00 9.33
C ALA A 126 -8.28 3.64 10.50
N GLN A 127 -9.59 3.87 10.37
CA GLN A 127 -10.59 3.48 11.38
C GLN A 127 -10.58 1.98 11.68
N TYR A 128 -10.38 1.14 10.67
CA TYR A 128 -10.37 -0.32 10.81
C TYR A 128 -8.98 -0.90 11.12
N MET A 129 -7.93 -0.08 11.14
CA MET A 129 -6.58 -0.53 11.52
C MET A 129 -6.51 -0.90 13.00
N SER A 130 -5.82 -1.99 13.30
CA SER A 130 -5.56 -2.41 14.68
C SER A 130 -4.44 -1.61 15.33
N VAL A 131 -3.43 -1.20 14.54
CA VAL A 131 -2.32 -0.35 15.01
C VAL A 131 -2.28 0.90 14.15
N ARG A 132 -2.27 2.07 14.79
CA ARG A 132 -2.15 3.35 14.08
C ARG A 132 -0.72 3.59 13.65
N PRO A 133 -0.47 4.06 12.41
CA PRO A 133 0.84 4.55 12.04
C PRO A 133 1.19 5.79 12.88
N ARG A 134 2.49 6.00 13.09
CA ARG A 134 3.01 7.21 13.77
C ARG A 134 2.82 8.45 12.92
N LYS A 135 3.00 8.28 11.60
CA LYS A 135 2.88 9.35 10.61
C LYS A 135 2.27 8.80 9.34
N LEU A 136 1.44 9.62 8.70
CA LEU A 136 0.86 9.36 7.39
C LEU A 136 1.32 10.44 6.42
N VAL A 137 1.74 10.02 5.22
CA VAL A 137 2.04 10.96 4.14
C VAL A 137 1.26 10.55 2.90
N LEU A 138 0.30 11.37 2.49
CA LEU A 138 -0.40 11.25 1.22
C LEU A 138 0.28 12.17 0.22
N PHE A 139 0.93 11.58 -0.77
CA PHE A 139 1.60 12.27 -1.85
C PHE A 139 0.93 11.88 -3.18
N TYR A 140 0.04 12.76 -3.65
CA TYR A 140 -0.90 12.54 -4.75
C TYR A 140 -1.73 11.27 -4.56
N ASN A 141 -1.29 10.15 -5.13
CA ASN A 141 -1.95 8.84 -5.05
C ASN A 141 -1.21 7.83 -4.19
N SER A 142 -0.05 8.20 -3.65
CA SER A 142 0.83 7.33 -2.86
C SER A 142 0.68 7.66 -1.38
N VAL A 143 0.38 6.65 -0.57
CA VAL A 143 0.14 6.79 0.86
C VAL A 143 1.22 6.01 1.59
N TYR A 144 2.06 6.74 2.31
CA TYR A 144 3.10 6.16 3.14
C TYR A 144 2.61 6.12 4.60
N LEU A 145 2.50 4.92 5.15
CA LEU A 145 2.15 4.68 6.54
C LEU A 145 3.43 4.31 7.31
N ASP A 146 3.89 5.20 8.18
CA ASP A 146 5.13 5.02 8.95
C ASP A 146 4.83 4.38 10.32
N TYR A 147 5.47 3.24 10.60
CA TYR A 147 5.36 2.54 11.89
C TYR A 147 6.66 2.62 12.72
N GLY A 148 7.60 3.47 12.33
CA GLY A 148 8.90 3.67 12.99
C GLY A 148 9.92 2.56 12.69
N GLY A 149 11.19 2.84 12.97
CA GLY A 149 12.30 1.90 12.72
C GLY A 149 12.55 1.63 11.23
N GLY A 150 12.12 2.54 10.34
CA GLY A 150 12.21 2.35 8.89
C GLY A 150 11.21 1.36 8.30
N ARG A 151 10.16 1.00 9.06
CA ARG A 151 9.09 0.10 8.64
C ARG A 151 7.93 0.89 8.04
N TYR A 152 7.55 0.57 6.81
CA TYR A 152 6.48 1.28 6.10
C TYR A 152 5.52 0.32 5.40
N ILE A 153 4.27 0.74 5.30
CA ILE A 153 3.30 0.22 4.34
C ILE A 153 3.06 1.34 3.32
N LEU A 154 3.36 1.09 2.06
CA LEU A 154 3.02 1.97 0.94
C LEU A 154 1.73 1.46 0.30
N LEU A 155 0.72 2.33 0.21
CA LEU A 155 -0.48 2.08 -0.57
C LEU A 155 -0.49 3.02 -1.79
N THR A 156 -0.66 2.50 -2.99
CA THR A 156 -0.89 3.31 -4.19
C THR A 156 -2.36 3.16 -4.61
N LEU A 157 -3.09 4.28 -4.63
CA LEU A 157 -4.54 4.29 -4.88
C LEU A 157 -4.82 4.89 -6.26
N ARG A 158 -5.34 4.10 -7.19
CA ARG A 158 -5.64 4.55 -8.56
C ARG A 158 -7.05 4.16 -8.96
N GLY A 159 -7.99 5.09 -8.84
CA GLY A 159 -9.39 4.81 -9.17
C GLY A 159 -9.99 3.76 -8.25
N ASN A 160 -10.17 2.54 -8.76
CA ASN A 160 -10.66 1.37 -8.02
C ASN A 160 -9.54 0.36 -7.68
N ASP A 161 -8.29 0.70 -7.97
CA ASP A 161 -7.13 -0.16 -7.79
C ASP A 161 -6.37 0.24 -6.53
N ILE A 162 -5.91 -0.75 -5.77
CA ILE A 162 -5.03 -0.58 -4.63
C ILE A 162 -3.81 -1.49 -4.77
N GLU A 163 -2.62 -0.89 -4.76
CA GLU A 163 -1.36 -1.63 -4.66
C GLU A 163 -0.81 -1.46 -3.26
N LEU A 164 -0.46 -2.57 -2.61
CA LEU A 164 0.17 -2.58 -1.30
C LEU A 164 1.63 -3.01 -1.44
N ARG A 165 2.55 -2.29 -0.79
CA ARG A 165 3.96 -2.67 -0.71
C ARG A 165 4.49 -2.59 0.72
N LEU A 166 5.12 -3.66 1.20
CA LEU A 166 5.75 -3.74 2.51
C LEU A 166 7.23 -3.40 2.43
N ILE A 167 7.70 -2.62 3.40
CA ILE A 167 9.07 -2.10 3.38
C ILE A 167 9.67 -2.34 4.76
N ARG A 168 10.68 -3.21 4.79
CA ARG A 168 11.34 -3.67 6.03
C ARG A 168 10.34 -4.17 7.09
N MET A 169 9.16 -4.58 6.65
CA MET A 169 8.05 -5.06 7.47
C MET A 169 7.69 -6.47 7.01
N LYS A 170 7.41 -7.36 7.97
CA LYS A 170 7.02 -8.73 7.67
C LYS A 170 5.54 -8.83 7.31
N LEU A 171 5.14 -9.88 6.58
CA LEU A 171 3.75 -10.12 6.20
C LEU A 171 2.83 -10.28 7.42
N SER A 172 3.26 -11.05 8.43
CA SER A 172 2.50 -11.25 9.66
C SER A 172 2.29 -9.95 10.44
N GLU A 173 3.32 -9.12 10.50
CA GLU A 173 3.29 -7.81 11.15
C GLU A 173 2.34 -6.85 10.43
N ALA A 174 2.42 -6.77 9.10
CA ALA A 174 1.54 -5.94 8.30
C ALA A 174 0.07 -6.35 8.42
N ALA A 175 -0.21 -7.66 8.36
CA ALA A 175 -1.55 -8.20 8.56
C ALA A 175 -2.09 -7.88 9.96
N SER A 176 -1.25 -7.96 11.00
CA SER A 176 -1.61 -7.61 12.37
C SER A 176 -1.87 -6.11 12.54
N TYR A 177 -1.08 -5.24 11.91
CA TYR A 177 -1.23 -3.79 12.03
C TYR A 177 -2.48 -3.29 11.29
N LEU A 178 -2.70 -3.80 10.07
CA LEU A 178 -3.86 -3.45 9.27
C LEU A 178 -5.16 -4.04 9.82
N GLY A 179 -5.14 -5.26 10.39
CA GLY A 179 -6.31 -5.87 11.00
C GLY A 179 -7.54 -5.88 10.06
N LYS A 180 -8.69 -5.44 10.57
CA LYS A 180 -9.95 -5.38 9.79
C LYS A 180 -9.89 -4.42 8.60
N ALA A 181 -8.90 -3.51 8.54
CA ALA A 181 -8.71 -2.67 7.37
C ALA A 181 -8.43 -3.51 6.11
N VAL A 182 -7.87 -4.71 6.27
CA VAL A 182 -7.62 -5.64 5.17
C VAL A 182 -8.93 -6.09 4.49
N GLU A 183 -9.96 -6.44 5.28
CA GLU A 183 -11.29 -6.80 4.75
C GLU A 183 -11.99 -5.61 4.08
N TYR A 184 -11.88 -4.42 4.71
CA TYR A 184 -12.42 -3.20 4.13
C TYR A 184 -11.75 -2.87 2.80
N MET A 185 -10.41 -2.91 2.73
CA MET A 185 -9.67 -2.66 1.48
C MET A 185 -10.03 -3.70 0.42
N ASP A 186 -10.20 -4.96 0.81
CA ASP A 186 -10.61 -5.98 -0.13
C ASP A 186 -12.04 -5.72 -0.68
N SER A 187 -12.95 -5.22 0.14
CA SER A 187 -14.32 -4.95 -0.31
C SER A 187 -14.45 -3.62 -1.07
N ALA A 188 -13.65 -2.62 -0.71
CA ALA A 188 -13.75 -1.26 -1.25
C ALA A 188 -13.04 -1.07 -2.60
N PHE A 189 -12.04 -1.90 -2.89
CA PHE A 189 -11.25 -1.83 -4.12
C PHE A 189 -11.49 -3.06 -4.98
N GLY A 190 -11.48 -2.90 -6.30
CA GLY A 190 -11.66 -3.99 -7.26
C GLY A 190 -10.38 -4.79 -7.44
N ASN A 191 -9.33 -4.12 -7.92
CA ASN A 191 -8.06 -4.75 -8.27
C ASN A 191 -7.02 -4.56 -7.17
N LYS A 192 -6.27 -5.63 -6.87
CA LYS A 192 -5.17 -5.61 -5.90
C LYS A 192 -3.97 -6.38 -6.43
N ASN A 193 -2.78 -6.01 -5.96
CA ASN A 193 -1.54 -6.71 -6.31
C ASN A 193 -1.33 -7.99 -5.48
N ILE A 194 -0.39 -8.83 -5.93
CA ILE A 194 -0.01 -10.08 -5.24
C ILE A 194 0.28 -9.88 -3.75
N GLU A 195 1.02 -8.82 -3.40
CA GLU A 195 1.43 -8.55 -2.02
C GLU A 195 0.23 -8.26 -1.11
N PHE A 196 -0.80 -7.56 -1.62
CA PHE A 196 -2.07 -7.41 -0.91
C PHE A 196 -2.73 -8.77 -0.63
N TYR A 197 -2.83 -9.66 -1.62
CA TYR A 197 -3.47 -10.96 -1.42
C TYR A 197 -2.70 -11.86 -0.43
N LYS A 198 -1.38 -11.72 -0.35
CA LYS A 198 -0.57 -12.39 0.70
C LYS A 198 -0.87 -11.84 2.09
N VAL A 199 -1.01 -10.51 2.22
CA VAL A 199 -1.44 -9.88 3.49
C VAL A 199 -2.85 -10.32 3.86
N LEU A 200 -3.77 -10.36 2.88
CA LEU A 200 -5.15 -10.84 3.05
C LEU A 200 -5.20 -12.28 3.56
N PHE A 201 -4.46 -13.18 2.93
CA PHE A 201 -4.35 -14.57 3.38
C PHE A 201 -3.76 -14.66 4.79
N THR A 202 -2.68 -13.92 5.06
CA THR A 202 -2.05 -13.91 6.38
C THR A 202 -3.03 -13.43 7.46
N TYR A 203 -3.77 -12.35 7.20
CA TYR A 203 -4.83 -11.85 8.07
C TYR A 203 -5.95 -12.87 8.25
N ALA A 204 -6.44 -13.48 7.17
CA ALA A 204 -7.50 -14.47 7.19
C ALA A 204 -7.17 -15.65 8.11
N THR A 205 -5.90 -16.04 8.16
CA THR A 205 -5.44 -17.18 8.98
C THR A 205 -5.22 -16.84 10.46
N SER A 206 -5.50 -15.61 10.90
CA SER A 206 -5.31 -15.18 12.29
C SER A 206 -6.35 -15.77 13.26
N THR A 207 -7.59 -15.95 12.81
CA THR A 207 -8.68 -16.54 13.60
C THR A 207 -9.46 -17.53 12.75
N TYR A 208 -10.17 -18.45 13.40
CA TYR A 208 -11.05 -19.37 12.69
C TYR A 208 -12.15 -18.63 11.91
N SER A 209 -12.74 -17.58 12.50
CA SER A 209 -13.83 -16.81 11.87
C SER A 209 -13.37 -16.09 10.60
N THR A 210 -12.19 -15.47 10.61
CA THR A 210 -11.63 -14.81 9.42
C THR A 210 -11.22 -15.82 8.36
N PHE A 211 -10.78 -17.02 8.77
CA PHE A 211 -10.41 -18.08 7.84
C PHE A 211 -11.66 -18.69 7.17
N ASP A 212 -12.72 -18.90 7.93
CA ASP A 212 -14.03 -19.37 7.44
C ASP A 212 -14.58 -18.42 6.36
N TRP A 213 -14.59 -17.10 6.64
CA TRP A 213 -14.93 -16.07 5.66
C TRP A 213 -14.07 -16.15 4.39
N PHE A 214 -12.73 -16.25 4.55
CA PHE A 214 -11.82 -16.33 3.42
C PHE A 214 -12.04 -17.59 2.59
N PHE A 215 -12.25 -18.73 3.25
CA PHE A 215 -12.50 -20.00 2.59
C PHE A 215 -13.76 -19.92 1.73
N HIS A 216 -14.87 -19.43 2.28
CA HIS A 216 -16.12 -19.31 1.56
C HIS A 216 -16.10 -18.25 0.46
N LYS A 217 -15.31 -17.18 0.62
CA LYS A 217 -15.21 -16.10 -0.37
C LYS A 217 -14.26 -16.44 -1.54
N TYR A 218 -13.12 -17.07 -1.26
CA TYR A 218 -12.05 -17.25 -2.27
C TYR A 218 -11.77 -18.69 -2.65
N LEU A 219 -11.93 -19.64 -1.72
CA LEU A 219 -11.55 -21.03 -1.97
C LEU A 219 -12.74 -21.80 -2.52
N TYR A 220 -13.81 -21.92 -1.74
CA TYR A 220 -14.99 -22.74 -2.07
C TYR A 220 -15.58 -22.46 -3.47
N PRO A 221 -15.78 -21.20 -3.89
CA PRO A 221 -16.35 -20.92 -5.21
C PRO A 221 -15.44 -21.35 -6.36
N ASN A 222 -14.14 -21.44 -6.13
CA ASN A 222 -13.13 -21.78 -7.15
C ASN A 222 -12.69 -23.25 -7.09
N LEU A 223 -13.25 -24.05 -6.17
CA LEU A 223 -13.02 -25.48 -6.13
C LEU A 223 -13.61 -26.16 -7.38
N ASN A 224 -12.90 -27.15 -7.90
CA ASN A 224 -13.39 -28.01 -8.98
C ASN A 224 -14.47 -28.99 -8.47
N PRO A 225 -15.25 -29.64 -9.35
CA PRO A 225 -16.34 -30.53 -8.95
C PRO A 225 -15.92 -31.65 -7.99
N GLU A 226 -14.78 -32.30 -8.22
CA GLU A 226 -14.28 -33.39 -7.34
C GLU A 226 -13.90 -32.87 -5.95
N GLN A 227 -13.33 -31.66 -5.88
CA GLN A 227 -13.03 -31.02 -4.61
C GLN A 227 -14.33 -30.66 -3.88
N ARG A 228 -15.34 -30.12 -4.57
CA ARG A 228 -16.63 -29.77 -3.97
C ARG A 228 -17.37 -31.00 -3.46
N GLU A 229 -17.45 -32.06 -4.27
CA GLU A 229 -18.05 -33.34 -3.90
C GLU A 229 -17.41 -33.88 -2.62
N PHE A 230 -16.08 -33.82 -2.51
CA PHE A 230 -15.40 -34.20 -1.26
C PHE A 230 -15.92 -33.40 -0.05
N PHE A 231 -16.09 -32.08 -0.16
CA PHE A 231 -16.60 -31.27 0.95
C PHE A 231 -18.08 -31.53 1.26
N GLU A 232 -18.90 -31.87 0.26
CA GLU A 232 -20.32 -32.20 0.40
C GLU A 232 -20.52 -33.59 1.04
N GLU A 233 -19.66 -34.55 0.73
CA GLU A 233 -19.66 -35.90 1.32
C GLU A 233 -19.18 -35.92 2.78
N MET A 234 -18.49 -34.87 3.23
CA MET A 234 -18.03 -34.79 4.62
C MET A 234 -19.21 -34.59 5.57
N GLN A 235 -19.51 -35.63 6.36
CA GLN A 235 -20.50 -35.56 7.44
C GLN A 235 -20.22 -34.45 8.46
N ASP A 236 -18.95 -34.03 8.60
CA ASP A 236 -18.54 -32.97 9.53
C ASP A 236 -17.64 -31.91 8.86
N TYR A 237 -18.24 -31.16 7.94
CA TYR A 237 -17.61 -30.02 7.26
C TYR A 237 -16.97 -29.01 8.21
N ARG A 238 -17.63 -28.69 9.34
CA ARG A 238 -17.14 -27.70 10.31
C ARG A 238 -15.86 -28.18 10.99
N ASN A 239 -15.81 -29.44 11.41
CA ASN A 239 -14.59 -29.99 12.01
C ASN A 239 -13.46 -30.12 10.98
N PHE A 240 -13.77 -30.40 9.72
CA PHE A 240 -12.76 -30.33 8.66
C PHE A 240 -12.18 -28.93 8.51
N LEU A 241 -13.01 -27.88 8.40
CA LEU A 241 -12.52 -26.51 8.28
C LEU A 241 -11.68 -26.09 9.50
N ARG A 242 -12.08 -26.49 10.70
CA ARG A 242 -11.29 -26.26 11.92
C ARG A 242 -9.93 -26.96 11.87
N LEU A 243 -9.90 -28.21 11.38
CA LEU A 243 -8.67 -28.95 11.20
C LEU A 243 -7.77 -28.28 10.17
N LEU A 244 -8.31 -27.94 9.00
CA LEU A 244 -7.60 -27.22 7.95
C LEU A 244 -7.01 -25.90 8.48
N TYR A 245 -7.82 -25.09 9.17
CA TYR A 245 -7.39 -23.88 9.85
C TYR A 245 -6.21 -24.15 10.80
N SER A 246 -6.27 -25.22 11.60
CA SER A 246 -5.21 -25.54 12.56
C SER A 246 -3.84 -25.78 11.89
N TYR A 247 -3.83 -26.34 10.67
CA TYR A 247 -2.61 -26.53 9.89
C TYR A 247 -2.19 -25.23 9.19
N VAL A 248 -3.13 -24.51 8.57
CA VAL A 248 -2.84 -23.25 7.88
C VAL A 248 -2.29 -22.21 8.85
N ASN A 249 -2.86 -22.13 10.06
CA ASN A 249 -2.38 -21.24 11.11
C ASN A 249 -0.99 -21.63 11.66
N ARG A 250 -0.44 -22.81 11.35
CA ARG A 250 0.95 -23.16 11.71
C ARG A 250 1.97 -22.79 10.64
N LEU A 251 1.53 -22.37 9.45
CA LEU A 251 2.44 -21.93 8.40
C LEU A 251 3.29 -20.74 8.86
N ASN A 252 4.54 -20.70 8.39
CA ASN A 252 5.38 -19.52 8.51
C ASN A 252 4.97 -18.48 7.46
N LYS A 253 4.11 -17.53 7.85
CA LYS A 253 3.53 -16.53 6.94
C LYS A 253 4.55 -15.53 6.40
N ASP A 254 5.66 -15.34 7.09
CA ASP A 254 6.71 -14.41 6.67
C ASP A 254 7.55 -14.92 5.49
N ARG A 255 7.40 -16.21 5.14
CA ARG A 255 8.09 -16.86 4.00
C ARG A 255 7.11 -17.38 2.95
N LEU A 256 5.91 -16.78 2.86
CA LEU A 256 4.93 -17.17 1.85
C LEU A 256 5.44 -16.85 0.44
N GLY A 257 5.54 -17.90 -0.38
CA GLY A 257 5.74 -17.78 -1.82
C GLY A 257 4.50 -17.23 -2.52
N ASP A 258 4.45 -17.37 -3.84
CA ASP A 258 3.28 -16.94 -4.63
C ASP A 258 2.16 -17.99 -4.63
N SER A 259 2.38 -19.17 -4.06
CA SER A 259 1.35 -20.17 -3.84
C SER A 259 1.44 -20.87 -2.48
N VAL A 260 0.32 -21.46 -2.04
CA VAL A 260 0.19 -22.31 -0.86
C VAL A 260 -0.50 -23.61 -1.29
N GLY A 261 0.26 -24.70 -1.27
CA GLY A 261 -0.24 -26.03 -1.58
C GLY A 261 -0.71 -26.78 -0.35
N ILE A 262 -1.94 -27.31 -0.40
CA ILE A 262 -2.61 -28.04 0.67
C ILE A 262 -2.93 -29.45 0.16
N ARG A 263 -2.43 -30.46 0.86
CA ARG A 263 -2.69 -31.87 0.57
C ARG A 263 -3.43 -32.51 1.75
N VAL A 264 -4.58 -33.12 1.46
CA VAL A 264 -5.38 -33.85 2.42
C VAL A 264 -5.45 -35.31 1.99
N VAL A 265 -4.83 -36.18 2.76
CA VAL A 265 -4.83 -37.63 2.53
C VAL A 265 -6.06 -38.25 3.17
N ARG A 266 -6.84 -39.02 2.41
CA ARG A 266 -8.05 -39.69 2.91
C ARG A 266 -7.68 -41.03 3.55
N ARG A 267 -8.13 -41.29 4.78
CA ARG A 267 -7.89 -42.61 5.43
C ARG A 267 -8.49 -43.76 4.63
N GLY A 268 -9.71 -43.58 4.11
CA GLY A 268 -10.43 -44.61 3.34
C GLY A 268 -9.93 -44.80 1.91
N ASN A 269 -9.19 -43.84 1.34
CA ASN A 269 -8.60 -43.97 0.00
C ASN A 269 -7.33 -43.12 -0.12
N PRO A 270 -6.18 -43.60 0.40
CA PRO A 270 -4.93 -42.85 0.43
C PRO A 270 -4.38 -42.53 -0.97
N HIS A 271 -4.76 -43.29 -1.99
CA HIS A 271 -4.30 -43.12 -3.38
C HIS A 271 -4.97 -41.95 -4.10
N ARG A 272 -6.03 -41.37 -3.54
CA ARG A 272 -6.74 -40.21 -4.10
C ARG A 272 -6.80 -39.04 -3.10
N PRO A 273 -5.67 -38.38 -2.80
CA PRO A 273 -5.65 -37.23 -1.91
C PRO A 273 -6.42 -36.06 -2.53
N LEU A 274 -7.03 -35.23 -1.68
CA LEU A 274 -7.53 -33.93 -2.09
C LEU A 274 -6.34 -32.95 -2.09
N GLU A 275 -6.11 -32.32 -3.23
CA GLU A 275 -5.08 -31.31 -3.40
C GLU A 275 -5.74 -29.97 -3.71
N ILE A 276 -5.25 -28.90 -3.08
CA ILE A 276 -5.72 -27.52 -3.29
C ILE A 276 -4.48 -26.64 -3.34
N GLU A 277 -4.20 -26.01 -4.48
CA GLU A 277 -3.15 -25.00 -4.57
C GLU A 277 -3.78 -23.60 -4.65
N ILE A 278 -3.45 -22.75 -3.69
CA ILE A 278 -3.90 -21.36 -3.61
C ILE A 278 -2.80 -20.51 -4.23
N THR A 279 -3.04 -19.89 -5.38
CA THR A 279 -2.06 -19.04 -6.07
C THR A 279 -2.46 -17.57 -5.97
N PHE A 280 -1.53 -16.71 -5.54
CA PHE A 280 -1.71 -15.27 -5.46
C PHE A 280 -1.29 -14.61 -6.77
N THR A 281 -2.22 -13.90 -7.42
CA THR A 281 -1.94 -13.21 -8.70
C THR A 281 -2.36 -11.75 -8.62
N ASN A 282 -1.91 -10.92 -9.57
CA ASN A 282 -2.40 -9.53 -9.69
C ASN A 282 -3.87 -9.43 -10.14
N ARG A 283 -4.53 -10.57 -10.45
CA ARG A 283 -5.94 -10.63 -10.84
C ARG A 283 -6.84 -11.26 -9.78
N GLY A 284 -6.28 -11.66 -8.63
CA GLY A 284 -7.02 -12.38 -7.61
C GLY A 284 -6.30 -13.60 -7.06
N ILE A 285 -7.02 -14.31 -6.21
CA ILE A 285 -6.65 -15.64 -5.71
C ILE A 285 -7.19 -16.67 -6.68
N GLN A 286 -6.32 -17.54 -7.18
CA GLN A 286 -6.67 -18.68 -8.02
C GLN A 286 -6.56 -19.98 -7.23
N VAL A 287 -7.42 -20.94 -7.54
CA VAL A 287 -7.40 -22.27 -6.92
C VAL A 287 -7.15 -23.31 -7.99
N GLU A 288 -6.01 -24.00 -7.90
CA GLU A 288 -5.62 -25.07 -8.81
C GLU A 288 -5.87 -26.45 -8.19
N ARG A 289 -6.10 -27.44 -9.06
CA ARG A 289 -6.44 -28.83 -8.68
C ARG A 289 -5.26 -29.59 -8.10
N TYR A 290 -4.07 -29.38 -8.65
CA TYR A 290 -2.88 -30.14 -8.32
C TYR A 290 -1.88 -29.25 -7.63
N VAL A 291 -1.23 -29.79 -6.61
CA VAL A 291 -0.27 -29.03 -5.82
C VAL A 291 1.13 -29.21 -6.39
N ARG A 292 1.78 -28.12 -6.80
CA ARG A 292 3.21 -28.13 -7.20
C ARG A 292 4.14 -28.40 -6.03
N THR A 293 3.83 -27.84 -4.85
CA THR A 293 4.59 -28.05 -3.62
C THR A 293 3.65 -28.07 -2.43
N ALA A 294 3.62 -29.20 -1.70
CA ALA A 294 2.77 -29.34 -0.53
C ALA A 294 3.41 -28.60 0.66
N HIS A 295 2.80 -27.49 1.05
CA HIS A 295 3.18 -26.70 2.23
C HIS A 295 2.46 -27.20 3.49
N ILE A 296 1.27 -27.78 3.28
CA ILE A 296 0.46 -28.43 4.29
C ILE A 296 0.16 -29.84 3.81
N SER A 297 0.36 -30.85 4.67
CA SER A 297 -0.05 -32.22 4.41
C SER A 297 -0.62 -32.82 5.69
N PHE A 298 -1.86 -33.28 5.65
CA PHE A 298 -2.50 -33.95 6.78
C PHE A 298 -3.49 -35.02 6.34
N MET A 299 -3.86 -35.88 7.28
CA MET A 299 -4.75 -37.01 7.03
C MET A 299 -6.10 -36.80 7.72
N VAL A 300 -7.18 -37.13 7.01
CA VAL A 300 -8.56 -37.08 7.50
C VAL A 300 -9.26 -38.41 7.22
#